data_AF-A0A1I3H952-F1
#
_entry.id   AF-A0A1I3H952-F1
#
_cell.length_a   1.000
_cell.length_b   1.000
_cell.length_c   1.000
_cell.angle_alpha   90.00
_cell.angle_beta   90.00
_cell.angle_gamma   90.00
#
_symmetry.space_group_name_H-M   'P 1'
#
loop_
_entity.id
_entity.type
_entity.pdbx_description
1 polymer ?
#
loop_
_entity_poly.entity_id
_entity_poly.type
_entity_poly.pdbx_seq_one_letter_code
_entity_poly.pdbx_strand_id
1 'polypeptide(L)'
;MHTGSGILDRSSLGSGSLFVAPAMLALFYPFFLKGFNFSLVTDGPSLSPVLMLALAFSVPSYGFFASLKLGRIAQPDLSQVIAKRLALLAVATPPIYTATGVLLYMAGDPIADTTLWIIGWALIAFYSIISMRRAKGTPVGAVTASPRLRIMHGISALCIIVLFLTMHLLNHLAGLLSEETHRHVMDMFRMIYRARLIEPMIVFLFFFQVVSGLGLLRIHTLRPADFFRTLQIASGAYLVFFILAHMNSVFIFARRFAHILTDWDFATGAPTGLIQDAWNIRLVPHYYLGVFLVLSHLVLGCRIVALGHGVRRLLADRYAKVGIALSAGAALAIMLGMTGIHFIH
;
A
#
# COMPACT_ATOMS: atom_id res chain seq x y z
N MET A 1 -7.97 23.34 -29.37
CA MET A 1 -7.22 22.09 -29.61
C MET A 1 -7.81 20.99 -28.75
N HIS A 2 -8.42 19.99 -29.38
CA HIS A 2 -9.17 18.91 -28.75
C HIS A 2 -8.34 18.12 -27.73
N THR A 3 -8.76 18.12 -26.47
CA THR A 3 -8.32 17.12 -25.49
C THR A 3 -9.28 15.94 -25.60
N GLY A 4 -8.85 14.87 -26.26
CA GLY A 4 -9.61 13.63 -26.37
C GLY A 4 -9.91 13.08 -24.97
N SER A 5 -11.18 13.10 -24.58
CA SER A 5 -11.64 12.33 -23.43
C SER A 5 -11.45 10.86 -23.76
N GLY A 6 -10.42 10.23 -23.19
CA GLY A 6 -10.14 8.80 -23.32
C GLY A 6 -11.18 7.93 -22.62
N ILE A 7 -12.45 8.13 -22.96
CA ILE A 7 -13.58 7.27 -22.62
C ILE A 7 -13.48 6.10 -23.60
N LEU A 8 -13.08 4.93 -23.09
CA LEU A 8 -13.00 3.73 -23.90
C LEU A 8 -14.41 3.19 -24.13
N ASP A 9 -14.73 2.90 -25.40
CA ASP A 9 -15.95 2.18 -25.78
C ASP A 9 -15.91 0.73 -25.27
N ARG A 10 -17.09 0.19 -24.95
CA ARG A 10 -17.31 -1.12 -24.29
C ARG A 10 -16.62 -2.30 -24.99
N SER A 11 -16.28 -2.17 -26.27
CA SER A 11 -15.83 -3.23 -27.17
C SER A 11 -14.31 -3.44 -27.23
N SER A 12 -13.48 -2.55 -26.68
CA SER A 12 -12.01 -2.57 -26.85
C SER A 12 -11.20 -3.20 -25.69
N LEU A 13 -11.87 -3.54 -24.58
CA LEU A 13 -11.21 -4.18 -23.44
C LEU A 13 -11.39 -5.68 -23.58
N GLY A 14 -10.29 -6.43 -23.76
CA GLY A 14 -10.27 -7.88 -23.57
C GLY A 14 -10.78 -8.20 -22.16
N SER A 15 -12.09 -8.42 -22.03
CA SER A 15 -12.82 -8.15 -20.78
C SER A 15 -12.61 -9.25 -19.74
N GLY A 16 -12.24 -10.46 -20.15
CA GLY A 16 -11.98 -11.56 -19.23
C GLY A 16 -10.71 -11.38 -18.39
N SER A 17 -9.63 -10.86 -18.97
CA SER A 17 -8.33 -10.79 -18.28
C SER A 17 -8.35 -9.79 -17.12
N LEU A 18 -8.92 -8.60 -17.31
CA LEU A 18 -8.99 -7.56 -16.28
C LEU A 18 -9.80 -7.95 -15.04
N PHE A 19 -10.69 -8.94 -15.15
CA PHE A 19 -11.60 -9.34 -14.08
C PHE A 19 -10.99 -10.39 -13.15
N VAL A 20 -10.14 -11.28 -13.67
CA VAL A 20 -9.62 -12.43 -12.92
C VAL A 20 -8.09 -12.41 -12.78
N ALA A 21 -7.36 -11.81 -13.73
CA ALA A 21 -5.90 -11.76 -13.68
C ALA A 21 -5.33 -11.13 -12.40
N PRO A 22 -5.94 -10.10 -11.77
CA PRO A 22 -5.42 -9.59 -10.49
C PRO A 22 -5.37 -10.66 -9.39
N ALA A 23 -6.39 -11.52 -9.29
CA ALA A 23 -6.40 -12.61 -8.31
C ALA A 23 -5.42 -13.73 -8.69
N MET A 24 -5.28 -14.04 -9.98
CA MET A 24 -4.31 -15.03 -10.45
C MET A 24 -2.87 -14.58 -10.16
N LEU A 25 -2.53 -13.32 -10.44
CA LEU A 25 -1.21 -12.78 -10.13
C LEU A 25 -0.96 -12.75 -8.62
N ALA A 26 -1.98 -12.42 -7.82
CA ALA A 26 -1.87 -12.44 -6.36
C ALA A 26 -1.58 -13.85 -5.83
N LEU A 27 -2.16 -14.92 -6.40
CA LEU A 27 -1.84 -16.32 -6.04
C LEU A 27 -0.33 -16.62 -6.15
N PHE A 28 0.33 -16.09 -7.18
CA PHE A 28 1.75 -16.32 -7.43
C PHE A 28 2.70 -15.43 -6.62
N TYR A 29 2.19 -14.39 -5.96
CA TYR A 29 3.02 -13.42 -5.24
C TYR A 29 4.04 -14.03 -4.26
N PRO A 30 3.66 -14.99 -3.38
CA PRO A 30 4.61 -15.64 -2.49
C PRO A 30 5.75 -16.36 -3.21
N PHE A 31 5.47 -16.93 -4.37
CA PHE A 31 6.43 -17.69 -5.16
C PHE A 31 7.44 -16.79 -5.85
N PHE A 32 7.06 -15.56 -6.21
CA PHE A 32 8.02 -14.56 -6.68
C PHE A 32 9.02 -14.18 -5.58
N LEU A 33 8.55 -14.03 -4.33
CA LEU A 33 9.44 -13.75 -3.19
C LEU A 33 10.32 -14.94 -2.81
N LYS A 34 9.77 -16.15 -2.81
CA LYS A 34 10.56 -17.38 -2.60
C LYS A 34 11.57 -17.60 -3.72
N GLY A 35 11.17 -17.35 -4.96
CA GLY A 35 12.05 -17.41 -6.14
C GLY A 35 13.18 -16.39 -6.07
N PHE A 36 12.91 -15.17 -5.57
CA PHE A 36 13.96 -14.18 -5.31
C PHE A 36 15.03 -14.75 -4.38
N ASN A 37 14.63 -15.23 -3.20
CA ASN A 37 15.57 -15.72 -2.21
C ASN A 37 16.33 -16.97 -2.70
N PHE A 38 15.62 -17.91 -3.33
CA PHE A 38 16.22 -19.09 -3.92
C PHE A 38 17.29 -18.72 -4.95
N SER A 39 16.95 -17.87 -5.94
CA SER A 39 17.92 -17.44 -6.96
C SER A 39 19.05 -16.61 -6.40
N LEU A 40 18.84 -15.87 -5.31
CA LEU A 40 19.92 -15.09 -4.68
C LEU A 40 20.92 -16.03 -4.00
N VAL A 41 20.43 -17.09 -3.35
CA VAL A 41 21.27 -18.10 -2.71
C VAL A 41 22.01 -18.96 -3.74
N THR A 42 21.38 -19.33 -4.86
CA THR A 42 22.01 -20.20 -5.87
C THR A 42 22.91 -19.43 -6.84
N ASP A 43 22.48 -18.26 -7.30
CA ASP A 43 23.10 -17.54 -8.41
C ASP A 43 23.83 -16.26 -7.95
N GLY A 44 23.74 -15.91 -6.66
CA GLY A 44 24.27 -14.66 -6.14
C GLY A 44 23.54 -13.42 -6.68
N PRO A 45 24.15 -12.22 -6.61
CA PRO A 45 23.58 -10.99 -7.14
C PRO A 45 23.61 -11.00 -8.68
N SER A 46 22.63 -11.66 -9.28
CA SER A 46 22.46 -11.82 -10.73
C SER A 46 21.14 -11.22 -11.22
N LEU A 47 20.84 -11.39 -12.52
CA LEU A 47 19.57 -10.93 -13.09
C LEU A 47 18.36 -11.71 -12.55
N SER A 48 18.54 -12.98 -12.15
CA SER A 48 17.42 -13.86 -11.77
C SER A 48 16.66 -13.35 -10.52
N PRO A 49 17.33 -13.03 -9.38
CA PRO A 49 16.66 -12.39 -8.25
C PRO A 49 15.98 -11.08 -8.64
N VAL A 50 16.65 -10.23 -9.43
CA VAL A 50 16.07 -8.94 -9.87
C VAL A 50 14.76 -9.15 -10.63
N LEU A 51 14.69 -10.13 -11.52
CA LEU A 51 13.47 -10.48 -12.24
C LEU A 51 12.37 -11.01 -11.30
N MET A 52 12.72 -11.84 -10.33
CA MET A 52 11.76 -12.35 -9.33
C MET A 52 11.18 -11.24 -8.46
N LEU A 53 12.01 -10.30 -8.02
CA LEU A 53 11.54 -9.12 -7.29
C LEU A 53 10.67 -8.23 -8.19
N ALA A 54 11.06 -8.02 -9.44
CA ALA A 54 10.25 -7.28 -10.41
C ALA A 54 8.87 -7.93 -10.62
N LEU A 55 8.80 -9.27 -10.70
CA LEU A 55 7.54 -10.00 -10.75
C LEU A 55 6.70 -9.79 -9.49
N ALA A 56 7.31 -9.75 -8.29
CA ALA A 56 6.60 -9.41 -7.06
C ALA A 56 6.00 -8.00 -7.10
N PHE A 57 6.72 -7.00 -7.62
CA PHE A 57 6.20 -5.64 -7.84
C PHE A 57 5.17 -5.54 -8.98
N SER A 58 5.21 -6.46 -9.94
CA SER A 58 4.24 -6.51 -11.04
C SER A 58 2.82 -6.80 -10.56
N VAL A 59 2.65 -7.56 -9.47
CA VAL A 59 1.34 -7.91 -8.89
C VAL A 59 0.55 -6.66 -8.47
N PRO A 60 1.04 -5.82 -7.55
CA PRO A 60 0.32 -4.60 -7.18
C PRO A 60 0.23 -3.60 -8.35
N SER A 61 1.23 -3.56 -9.24
CA SER A 61 1.22 -2.70 -10.42
C SER A 61 0.11 -3.08 -11.40
N TYR A 62 -0.09 -4.38 -11.63
CA TYR A 62 -1.18 -4.88 -12.47
C TYR A 62 -2.53 -4.66 -11.80
N GLY A 63 -2.65 -4.87 -10.49
CA GLY A 63 -3.85 -4.52 -9.72
C GLY A 63 -4.22 -3.04 -9.91
N PHE A 64 -3.24 -2.13 -9.85
CA PHE A 64 -3.45 -0.71 -10.12
C PHE A 64 -3.89 -0.47 -11.57
N PHE A 65 -3.20 -1.05 -12.55
CA PHE A 65 -3.55 -0.95 -13.96
C PHE A 65 -4.98 -1.42 -14.26
N ALA A 66 -5.38 -2.57 -13.72
CA ALA A 66 -6.74 -3.09 -13.88
C ALA A 66 -7.77 -2.16 -13.23
N SER A 67 -7.48 -1.65 -12.01
CA SER A 67 -8.34 -0.68 -11.34
C SER A 67 -8.49 0.63 -12.12
N LEU A 68 -7.44 1.07 -12.84
CA LEU A 68 -7.44 2.26 -13.69
C LEU A 68 -8.30 2.06 -14.94
N LYS A 69 -8.18 0.90 -15.59
CA LYS A 69 -9.01 0.55 -16.76
C LYS A 69 -10.49 0.46 -16.39
N LEU A 70 -10.80 -0.26 -15.31
CA LEU A 70 -12.16 -0.38 -14.79
C LEU A 70 -12.71 0.95 -14.26
N GLY A 71 -11.84 1.80 -13.70
CA GLY A 71 -12.19 3.14 -13.22
C GLY A 71 -12.62 4.10 -14.33
N ARG A 72 -12.20 3.91 -15.58
CA ARG A 72 -12.56 4.78 -16.70
C ARG A 72 -13.95 4.50 -17.28
N ILE A 73 -14.62 3.43 -16.84
CA ILE A 73 -15.98 3.11 -17.28
C ILE A 73 -16.94 4.17 -16.73
N ALA A 74 -17.61 4.90 -17.62
CA ALA A 74 -18.47 6.03 -17.27
C ALA A 74 -19.72 5.63 -16.49
N GLN A 75 -20.30 4.48 -16.82
CA GLN A 75 -21.48 3.91 -16.15
C GLN A 75 -21.19 2.44 -15.83
N PRO A 76 -20.49 2.16 -14.71
CA PRO A 76 -20.15 0.79 -14.35
C PRO A 76 -21.39 0.02 -13.88
N ASP A 77 -21.42 -1.28 -14.19
CA ASP A 77 -22.33 -2.22 -13.52
C ASP A 77 -21.67 -2.81 -12.24
N LEU A 78 -22.47 -3.51 -11.43
CA LEU A 78 -21.97 -4.07 -10.18
C LEU A 78 -20.88 -5.14 -10.38
N SER A 79 -20.88 -5.87 -11.51
CA SER A 79 -19.82 -6.83 -11.83
C SER A 79 -18.46 -6.13 -12.03
N GLN A 80 -18.46 -4.99 -12.71
CA GLN A 80 -17.27 -4.17 -12.94
C GLN A 80 -16.77 -3.51 -11.65
N VAL A 81 -17.67 -3.14 -10.74
CA VAL A 81 -17.31 -2.66 -9.40
C VAL A 81 -16.61 -3.77 -8.60
N ILE A 82 -17.12 -5.01 -8.63
CA ILE A 82 -16.49 -6.14 -7.95
C ILE A 82 -15.09 -6.40 -8.53
N ALA A 83 -14.96 -6.43 -9.86
CA ALA A 83 -13.66 -6.57 -10.53
C ALA A 83 -12.67 -5.46 -10.10
N LYS A 84 -13.15 -4.21 -10.01
CA LYS A 84 -12.33 -3.07 -9.58
C LYS A 84 -11.87 -3.23 -8.14
N ARG A 85 -12.74 -3.71 -7.24
CA ARG A 85 -12.39 -3.99 -5.84
C ARG A 85 -11.42 -5.14 -5.70
N LEU A 86 -11.56 -6.20 -6.50
CA LEU A 86 -10.60 -7.31 -6.56
C LEU A 86 -9.22 -6.82 -7.03
N ALA A 87 -9.19 -5.95 -8.05
CA ALA A 87 -7.96 -5.31 -8.52
C ALA A 87 -7.29 -4.44 -7.44
N LEU A 88 -8.08 -3.66 -6.68
CA LEU A 88 -7.60 -2.87 -5.55
C LEU A 88 -7.10 -3.75 -4.39
N LEU A 89 -7.72 -4.92 -4.16
CA LEU A 89 -7.23 -5.88 -3.19
C LEU A 89 -5.87 -6.46 -3.62
N ALA A 90 -5.68 -6.71 -4.92
CA ALA A 90 -4.40 -7.16 -5.47
C ALA A 90 -3.30 -6.09 -5.30
N VAL A 91 -3.63 -4.79 -5.35
CA VAL A 91 -2.68 -3.70 -4.98
C VAL A 91 -2.18 -3.89 -3.55
N ALA A 92 -3.05 -4.27 -2.62
CA ALA A 92 -2.73 -4.49 -1.22
C ALA A 92 -2.07 -5.85 -0.93
N THR A 93 -1.69 -6.63 -1.95
CA THR A 93 -1.04 -7.94 -1.77
C THR A 93 0.18 -7.90 -0.83
N PRO A 94 1.15 -6.97 -0.98
CA PRO A 94 2.32 -6.93 -0.11
C PRO A 94 1.99 -6.82 1.39
N PRO A 95 1.22 -5.82 1.87
CA PRO A 95 0.91 -5.72 3.30
C PRO A 95 0.02 -6.85 3.81
N ILE A 96 -0.88 -7.41 2.99
CA ILE A 96 -1.69 -8.56 3.41
C ILE A 96 -0.80 -9.79 3.59
N TYR A 97 0.12 -10.08 2.67
CA TYR A 97 1.00 -11.24 2.79
C TYR A 97 1.98 -11.11 3.96
N THR A 98 2.55 -9.92 4.17
CA THR A 98 3.40 -9.66 5.34
C THR A 98 2.62 -9.84 6.64
N ALA A 99 1.39 -9.31 6.74
CA ALA A 99 0.55 -9.50 7.92
C ALA A 99 0.23 -10.98 8.18
N THR A 100 -0.12 -11.73 7.13
CA THR A 100 -0.37 -13.18 7.24
C THR A 100 0.82 -13.92 7.82
N GLY A 101 2.04 -13.62 7.36
CA GLY A 101 3.26 -14.22 7.90
C GLY A 101 3.48 -13.90 9.38
N VAL A 102 3.29 -12.65 9.80
CA VAL A 102 3.42 -12.25 11.22
C VAL A 102 2.38 -12.95 12.09
N LEU A 103 1.12 -13.00 11.63
CA LEU A 103 0.02 -13.60 12.39
C LEU A 103 0.16 -15.12 12.51
N LEU A 104 0.64 -15.80 11.46
CA LEU A 104 0.92 -17.24 11.51
C LEU A 104 2.08 -17.54 12.47
N TYR A 105 3.16 -16.76 12.41
CA TYR A 105 4.28 -16.90 13.32
C TYR A 105 3.84 -16.77 14.78
N MET A 106 3.04 -15.75 15.08
CA MET A 106 2.47 -15.57 16.43
C MET A 106 1.52 -16.70 16.86
N ALA A 107 0.92 -17.40 15.90
CA ALA A 107 0.06 -18.57 16.14
C ALA A 107 0.84 -19.90 16.21
N GLY A 108 2.18 -19.87 16.14
CA GLY A 108 3.04 -21.05 16.16
C GLY A 108 3.15 -21.78 14.82
N ASP A 109 2.98 -21.06 13.70
CA ASP A 109 3.11 -21.55 12.33
C ASP A 109 2.33 -22.85 12.05
N PRO A 110 1.00 -22.89 12.33
CA PRO A 110 0.20 -24.12 12.22
C PRO A 110 0.08 -24.64 10.78
N ILE A 111 0.25 -23.75 9.80
CA ILE A 111 0.25 -24.04 8.37
C ILE A 111 1.23 -23.11 7.68
N ALA A 112 1.84 -23.57 6.58
CA ALA A 112 2.66 -22.71 5.74
C ALA A 112 1.83 -21.52 5.21
N ASP A 113 2.39 -20.33 5.29
CA ASP A 113 1.78 -19.09 4.81
C ASP A 113 1.40 -19.15 3.33
N THR A 114 2.20 -19.83 2.49
CA THR A 114 1.88 -20.09 1.09
C THR A 114 0.61 -20.92 0.92
N THR A 115 0.38 -21.90 1.79
CA THR A 115 -0.82 -22.75 1.74
C THR A 115 -2.05 -21.93 2.09
N LEU A 116 -1.99 -21.16 3.19
CA LEU A 116 -3.07 -20.26 3.58
C LEU A 116 -3.36 -19.23 2.48
N TRP A 117 -2.31 -18.68 1.87
CA TRP A 117 -2.41 -17.69 0.81
C TRP A 117 -3.11 -18.22 -0.43
N ILE A 118 -2.72 -19.42 -0.90
CA ILE A 118 -3.33 -20.06 -2.08
C ILE A 118 -4.81 -20.35 -1.81
N ILE A 119 -5.13 -20.93 -0.66
CA ILE A 119 -6.53 -21.22 -0.29
C ILE A 119 -7.33 -19.92 -0.23
N GLY A 120 -6.82 -18.90 0.45
CA GLY A 120 -7.48 -17.61 0.59
C GLY A 120 -7.77 -16.94 -0.76
N TRP A 121 -6.77 -16.85 -1.64
CA TRP A 121 -6.97 -16.24 -2.96
C TRP A 121 -7.79 -17.10 -3.92
N ALA A 122 -7.74 -18.43 -3.82
CA ALA A 122 -8.63 -19.31 -4.57
C ALA A 122 -10.09 -19.09 -4.17
N LEU A 123 -10.38 -18.98 -2.87
CA LEU A 123 -11.72 -18.66 -2.36
C LEU A 123 -12.18 -17.27 -2.78
N ILE A 124 -11.31 -16.25 -2.67
CA ILE A 124 -11.59 -14.88 -3.12
C ILE A 124 -11.89 -14.85 -4.62
N ALA A 125 -11.08 -15.53 -5.44
CA ALA A 125 -11.26 -15.60 -6.89
C ALA A 125 -12.59 -16.30 -7.23
N PHE A 126 -12.86 -17.45 -6.63
CA PHE A 126 -14.09 -18.23 -6.83
C PHE A 126 -15.33 -17.41 -6.45
N TYR A 127 -15.34 -16.82 -5.25
CA TYR A 127 -16.44 -15.98 -4.78
C TYR A 127 -16.65 -14.76 -5.69
N SER A 128 -15.56 -14.11 -6.11
CA SER A 128 -15.62 -12.95 -7.00
C SER A 128 -16.19 -13.32 -8.36
N ILE A 129 -15.77 -14.45 -8.95
CA ILE A 129 -16.28 -14.92 -10.24
C ILE A 129 -17.79 -15.18 -10.16
N ILE A 130 -18.27 -15.87 -9.12
CA ILE A 130 -19.70 -16.14 -8.93
C ILE A 130 -20.46 -14.82 -8.74
N SER A 131 -19.96 -13.93 -7.89
CA SER A 131 -20.59 -12.66 -7.57
C SER A 131 -20.67 -11.75 -8.80
N MET A 132 -19.61 -11.69 -9.61
CA MET A 132 -19.59 -10.94 -10.87
C MET A 132 -20.59 -11.50 -11.88
N ARG A 133 -20.69 -12.83 -12.02
CA ARG A 133 -21.68 -13.46 -12.91
C ARG A 133 -23.11 -13.11 -12.51
N ARG A 134 -23.44 -13.14 -11.22
CA ARG A 134 -24.77 -12.78 -10.69
C ARG A 134 -25.08 -11.29 -10.83
N ALA A 135 -24.07 -10.44 -10.69
CA ALA A 135 -24.21 -8.98 -10.69
C ALA A 135 -24.14 -8.32 -12.08
N LYS A 136 -23.88 -9.10 -13.14
CA LYS A 136 -23.68 -8.58 -14.50
C LYS A 136 -24.91 -7.81 -14.97
N GLY A 137 -24.71 -6.61 -15.51
CA GLY A 137 -25.79 -5.74 -15.98
C GLY A 137 -26.61 -5.07 -14.87
N THR A 138 -26.35 -5.35 -13.59
CA THR A 138 -27.04 -4.66 -12.48
C THR A 138 -26.52 -3.22 -12.37
N PRO A 139 -27.38 -2.20 -12.50
CA PRO A 139 -26.96 -0.81 -12.47
C PRO A 139 -26.47 -0.40 -11.09
N VAL A 140 -25.46 0.46 -11.05
CA VAL A 140 -24.95 1.05 -9.81
C VAL A 140 -25.74 2.31 -9.49
N GLY A 141 -26.37 2.35 -8.31
CA GLY A 141 -27.11 3.51 -7.84
C GLY A 141 -26.22 4.75 -7.63
N ALA A 142 -26.81 5.93 -7.75
CA ALA A 142 -26.13 7.19 -7.46
C ALA A 142 -25.87 7.31 -5.95
N VAL A 143 -24.60 7.23 -5.54
CA VAL A 143 -24.22 7.37 -4.12
C VAL A 143 -23.17 8.47 -3.97
N THR A 144 -23.41 9.42 -3.07
CA THR A 144 -22.49 10.51 -2.71
C THR A 144 -21.70 10.17 -1.44
N ALA A 145 -20.46 10.69 -1.32
CA ALA A 145 -19.65 10.45 -0.13
C ALA A 145 -19.91 11.61 0.82
N SER A 146 -20.08 11.32 2.12
CA SER A 146 -20.33 12.36 3.13
C SER A 146 -19.21 13.41 3.12
N PRO A 147 -19.52 14.70 2.89
CA PRO A 147 -18.52 15.77 2.96
C PRO A 147 -17.86 15.84 4.34
N ARG A 148 -18.64 15.66 5.41
CA ARG A 148 -18.14 15.65 6.79
C ARG A 148 -17.10 14.56 7.01
N LEU A 149 -17.38 13.34 6.54
CA LEU A 149 -16.44 12.22 6.65
C LEU A 149 -15.11 12.52 5.93
N ARG A 150 -15.17 13.11 4.72
CA ARG A 150 -13.97 13.51 3.97
C ARG A 150 -13.14 14.56 4.70
N ILE A 151 -13.80 15.56 5.29
CA ILE A 151 -13.14 16.62 6.05
C ILE A 151 -12.49 16.03 7.29
N MET A 152 -13.23 15.25 8.09
CA MET A 152 -12.68 14.62 9.29
C MET A 152 -11.50 13.70 8.98
N HIS A 153 -11.59 12.88 7.92
CA HIS A 153 -10.50 12.03 7.45
C HIS A 153 -9.25 12.86 7.07
N GLY A 154 -9.44 14.01 6.42
CA GLY A 154 -8.35 14.93 6.10
C GLY A 154 -7.72 15.58 7.34
N ILE A 155 -8.55 16.02 8.29
CA ILE A 155 -8.08 16.62 9.55
C ILE A 155 -7.28 15.60 10.36
N SER A 156 -7.79 14.37 10.53
CA SER A 156 -7.05 13.32 11.24
C SER A 156 -5.74 12.98 10.53
N ALA A 157 -5.68 13.06 9.20
CA ALA A 157 -4.44 12.82 8.46
C ALA A 157 -3.43 13.93 8.74
N LEU A 158 -3.87 15.19 8.78
CA LEU A 158 -3.04 16.33 9.16
C LEU A 158 -2.49 16.18 10.59
N CYS A 159 -3.32 15.77 11.54
CA CYS A 159 -2.87 15.48 12.90
C CYS A 159 -1.80 14.38 12.93
N ILE A 160 -1.99 13.28 12.20
CA ILE A 160 -0.98 12.21 12.08
C ILE A 160 0.34 12.73 11.50
N ILE A 161 0.29 13.61 10.49
CA ILE A 161 1.49 14.22 9.89
C ILE A 161 2.30 14.96 10.94
N VAL A 162 1.64 15.86 11.67
CA VAL A 162 2.28 16.73 12.67
C VAL A 162 2.79 15.93 13.86
N LEU A 163 2.01 14.97 14.34
CA LEU A 163 2.30 14.24 15.58
C LEU A 163 3.22 13.03 15.39
N PHE A 164 3.35 12.51 14.17
CA PHE A 164 4.06 11.24 13.95
C PHE A 164 4.74 11.15 12.59
N LEU A 165 3.99 11.23 11.48
CA LEU A 165 4.47 10.73 10.18
C LEU A 165 5.70 11.49 9.68
N THR A 166 5.77 12.81 9.88
CA THR A 166 6.95 13.59 9.49
C THR A 166 8.18 13.15 10.27
N MET A 167 8.09 13.04 11.60
CA MET A 167 9.19 12.56 12.44
C MET A 167 9.59 11.12 12.07
N HIS A 168 8.60 10.26 11.83
CA HIS A 168 8.83 8.86 11.48
C HIS A 168 9.59 8.70 10.16
N LEU A 169 9.17 9.41 9.10
CA LEU A 169 9.84 9.35 7.80
C LEU A 169 11.21 10.05 7.82
N LEU A 170 11.36 11.17 8.54
CA LEU A 170 12.66 11.83 8.73
C LEU A 170 13.64 10.93 9.48
N ASN A 171 13.17 10.20 10.50
CA ASN A 171 14.00 9.24 11.20
C ASN A 171 14.50 8.13 10.26
N HIS A 172 13.61 7.54 9.46
CA HIS A 172 14.02 6.53 8.47
C HIS A 172 14.99 7.07 7.42
N LEU A 173 14.80 8.32 6.96
CA LEU A 173 15.75 8.98 6.07
C LEU A 173 17.11 9.21 6.73
N ALA A 174 17.16 9.46 8.05
CA ALA A 174 18.42 9.60 8.78
C ALA A 174 19.28 8.32 8.73
N GLY A 175 18.66 7.16 8.48
CA GLY A 175 19.37 5.90 8.22
C GLY A 175 20.27 5.93 6.99
N LEU A 176 20.02 6.82 6.01
CA LEU A 176 20.95 7.05 4.89
C LEU A 176 22.25 7.72 5.33
N LEU A 177 22.26 8.43 6.46
CA LEU A 177 23.49 9.02 6.99
C LEU A 177 24.31 7.94 7.69
N SER A 178 23.75 7.31 8.72
CA SER A 178 24.30 6.15 9.42
C SER A 178 23.25 5.51 10.32
N GLU A 179 23.48 4.27 10.78
CA GLU A 179 22.63 3.64 11.78
C GLU A 179 22.59 4.41 13.10
N GLU A 180 23.74 4.94 13.53
CA GLU A 180 23.85 5.75 14.75
C GLU A 180 23.00 7.02 14.65
N THR A 181 23.06 7.71 13.51
CA THR A 181 22.24 8.91 13.27
C THR A 181 20.75 8.57 13.34
N HIS A 182 20.33 7.47 12.73
CA HIS A 182 18.96 6.97 12.87
C HIS A 182 18.61 6.72 14.34
N ARG A 183 19.43 5.99 15.11
CA ARG A 183 19.13 5.70 16.53
C ARG A 183 19.04 6.99 17.36
N HIS A 184 19.92 7.96 17.14
CA HIS A 184 19.90 9.25 17.84
C HIS A 184 18.64 10.08 17.54
N VAL A 185 18.30 10.23 16.24
CA VAL A 185 17.08 10.95 15.81
C VAL A 185 15.83 10.24 16.33
N MET A 186 15.84 8.91 16.33
CA MET A 186 14.74 8.08 16.82
C MET A 186 14.48 8.35 18.30
N ASP A 187 15.51 8.34 19.14
CA ASP A 187 15.36 8.57 20.59
C ASP A 187 14.83 9.98 20.87
N MET A 188 15.31 10.99 20.14
CA MET A 188 14.80 12.35 20.25
C MET A 188 13.31 12.44 19.91
N PHE A 189 12.89 11.87 18.78
CA PHE A 189 11.49 11.94 18.36
C PHE A 189 10.56 11.06 19.21
N ARG A 190 11.05 9.95 19.76
CA ARG A 190 10.27 9.09 20.67
C ARG A 190 9.79 9.82 21.92
N MET A 191 10.51 10.83 22.39
CA MET A 191 10.05 11.68 23.50
C MET A 191 8.69 12.34 23.23
N ILE A 192 8.35 12.55 21.95
CA ILE A 192 7.10 13.15 21.51
C ILE A 192 6.06 12.07 21.22
N TYR A 193 6.30 11.23 20.20
CA TYR A 193 5.26 10.33 19.69
C TYR A 193 5.04 9.07 20.55
N ARG A 194 5.93 8.78 21.51
CA ARG A 194 5.71 7.75 22.55
C ARG A 194 5.30 8.33 23.91
N ALA A 195 5.03 9.64 23.99
CA ALA A 195 4.52 10.23 25.23
C ALA A 195 3.18 9.59 25.62
N ARG A 196 2.94 9.44 26.93
CA ARG A 196 1.81 8.69 27.53
C ARG A 196 0.44 9.01 26.93
N LEU A 197 0.21 10.27 26.53
CA LEU A 197 -1.06 10.71 25.93
C LEU A 197 -1.03 10.75 24.40
N ILE A 198 0.14 10.96 23.79
CA ILE A 198 0.27 11.11 22.34
C ILE A 198 0.23 9.74 21.65
N GLU A 199 0.88 8.71 22.20
CA GLU A 199 0.89 7.38 21.58
C GLU A 199 -0.52 6.79 21.43
N PRO A 200 -1.39 6.75 22.47
CA PRO A 200 -2.75 6.25 22.31
C PRO A 200 -3.60 7.11 21.36
N MET A 201 -3.39 8.43 21.35
CA MET A 201 -4.07 9.33 20.43
C MET A 201 -3.68 9.05 18.97
N ILE A 202 -2.40 8.85 18.67
CA ILE A 202 -1.92 8.47 17.33
C ILE A 202 -2.53 7.14 16.91
N VAL A 203 -2.56 6.14 17.81
CA VAL A 203 -3.20 4.84 17.55
C VAL A 203 -4.68 5.01 17.20
N PHE A 204 -5.42 5.81 17.96
CA PHE A 204 -6.81 6.13 17.69
C PHE A 204 -6.99 6.84 16.33
N LEU A 205 -6.12 7.81 16.01
CA LEU A 205 -6.16 8.51 14.72
C LEU A 205 -5.94 7.55 13.54
N PHE A 206 -4.99 6.63 13.64
CA PHE A 206 -4.77 5.61 12.60
C PHE A 206 -5.95 4.63 12.48
N PHE A 207 -6.54 4.21 13.61
CA PHE A 207 -7.76 3.40 13.57
C PHE A 207 -8.91 4.15 12.88
N PHE A 208 -9.08 5.44 13.21
CA PHE A 208 -10.04 6.30 12.54
C PHE A 208 -9.74 6.43 11.04
N GLN A 209 -8.47 6.57 10.64
CA GLN A 209 -8.06 6.58 9.22
C GLN A 209 -8.50 5.31 8.49
N VAL A 210 -8.29 4.14 9.09
CA VAL A 210 -8.68 2.85 8.51
C VAL A 210 -10.21 2.78 8.33
N VAL A 211 -10.98 3.07 9.38
CA VAL A 211 -12.45 2.97 9.35
C VAL A 211 -13.07 3.99 8.39
N SER A 212 -12.66 5.26 8.49
CA SER A 212 -13.15 6.32 7.60
C SER A 212 -12.71 6.10 6.16
N GLY A 213 -11.48 5.62 5.94
CA GLY A 213 -10.93 5.25 4.65
C GLY A 213 -11.70 4.12 3.97
N LEU A 214 -12.08 3.07 4.70
CA LEU A 214 -12.95 1.99 4.20
C LEU A 214 -14.33 2.52 3.78
N GLY A 215 -14.93 3.41 4.59
CA GLY A 215 -16.18 4.09 4.25
C GLY A 215 -16.06 4.88 2.94
N LEU A 216 -14.99 5.66 2.78
CA LEU A 216 -14.72 6.42 1.56
C LEU A 216 -14.44 5.49 0.38
N LEU A 217 -13.65 4.43 0.54
CA LEU A 217 -13.30 3.44 -0.48
C LEU A 217 -14.56 2.76 -1.05
N ARG A 218 -15.48 2.34 -0.18
CA ARG A 218 -16.76 1.73 -0.57
C ARG A 218 -17.53 2.61 -1.54
N ILE A 219 -17.63 3.91 -1.25
CA ILE A 219 -18.38 4.85 -2.08
C ILE A 219 -17.62 5.21 -3.35
N HIS A 220 -16.31 5.43 -3.26
CA HIS A 220 -15.49 5.88 -4.39
C HIS A 220 -15.24 4.79 -5.43
N THR A 221 -15.32 3.52 -5.04
CA THR A 221 -15.23 2.39 -5.99
C THR A 221 -16.42 2.32 -6.94
N LEU A 222 -17.59 2.81 -6.52
CA LEU A 222 -18.83 2.85 -7.32
C LEU A 222 -18.82 3.89 -8.45
N ARG A 223 -17.83 4.79 -8.47
CA ARG A 223 -17.80 5.91 -9.41
C ARG A 223 -16.69 5.77 -10.45
N PRO A 224 -16.85 6.41 -11.61
CA PRO A 224 -15.75 6.65 -12.52
C PRO A 224 -14.60 7.40 -11.85
N ALA A 225 -13.38 7.11 -12.28
CA ALA A 225 -12.16 7.64 -11.74
C ALA A 225 -11.16 7.91 -12.87
N ASP A 226 -10.60 9.12 -12.87
CA ASP A 226 -9.40 9.41 -13.64
C ASP A 226 -8.15 8.80 -12.95
N PHE A 227 -6.97 9.05 -13.50
CA PHE A 227 -5.71 8.54 -12.94
C PHE A 227 -5.52 8.95 -11.48
N PHE A 228 -5.67 10.24 -11.16
CA PHE A 228 -5.44 10.76 -9.81
C PHE A 228 -6.44 10.17 -8.81
N ARG A 229 -7.71 10.06 -9.18
CA ARG A 229 -8.72 9.43 -8.32
C ARG A 229 -8.48 7.93 -8.16
N THR A 230 -8.05 7.23 -9.21
CA THR A 230 -7.69 5.82 -9.11
C THR A 230 -6.52 5.63 -8.16
N LEU A 231 -5.47 6.46 -8.25
CA LEU A 231 -4.32 6.39 -7.36
C LEU A 231 -4.69 6.71 -5.90
N GLN A 232 -5.59 7.67 -5.64
CA GLN A 232 -6.12 7.92 -4.28
C GLN A 232 -6.84 6.69 -3.71
N ILE A 233 -7.68 6.03 -4.53
CA ILE A 233 -8.46 4.85 -4.13
C ILE A 233 -7.53 3.65 -3.90
N ALA A 234 -6.57 3.42 -4.80
CA ALA A 234 -5.59 2.33 -4.70
C ALA A 234 -4.63 2.48 -3.53
N SER A 235 -4.08 3.69 -3.33
CA SER A 235 -3.29 3.98 -2.13
C SER A 235 -4.12 3.82 -0.86
N GLY A 236 -5.37 4.30 -0.82
CA GLY A 236 -6.25 4.09 0.33
C GLY A 236 -6.51 2.61 0.64
N ALA A 237 -6.76 1.79 -0.39
CA ALA A 237 -6.93 0.35 -0.24
C ALA A 237 -5.65 -0.32 0.31
N TYR A 238 -4.47 0.05 -0.21
CA TYR A 238 -3.19 -0.43 0.30
C TYR A 238 -2.98 -0.02 1.77
N LEU A 239 -3.23 1.25 2.09
CA LEU A 239 -2.97 1.83 3.40
C LEU A 239 -3.84 1.24 4.50
N VAL A 240 -5.06 0.79 4.20
CA VAL A 240 -5.89 0.05 5.16
C VAL A 240 -5.12 -1.16 5.70
N PHE A 241 -4.59 -1.99 4.81
CA PHE A 241 -3.87 -3.19 5.22
C PHE A 241 -2.47 -2.86 5.73
N PHE A 242 -1.79 -1.89 5.13
CA PHE A 242 -0.46 -1.46 5.56
C PHE A 242 -0.48 -0.94 7.00
N ILE A 243 -1.40 -0.03 7.35
CA ILE A 243 -1.51 0.52 8.70
C ILE A 243 -1.77 -0.60 9.71
N LEU A 244 -2.73 -1.50 9.44
CA LEU A 244 -3.05 -2.61 10.33
C LEU A 244 -1.86 -3.57 10.50
N ALA A 245 -1.22 -3.96 9.39
CA ALA A 245 -0.06 -4.85 9.40
C ALA A 245 1.11 -4.22 10.17
N HIS A 246 1.46 -2.99 9.82
CA HIS A 246 2.61 -2.28 10.37
C HIS A 246 2.42 -1.97 11.86
N MET A 247 1.24 -1.50 12.27
CA MET A 247 0.94 -1.29 13.69
C MET A 247 0.92 -2.60 14.48
N ASN A 248 0.37 -3.68 13.93
CA ASN A 248 0.44 -4.99 14.57
C ASN A 248 1.90 -5.42 14.78
N SER A 249 2.74 -5.32 13.76
CA SER A 249 4.16 -5.67 13.84
C SER A 249 4.89 -4.89 14.95
N VAL A 250 4.62 -3.59 15.08
CA VAL A 250 5.32 -2.73 16.04
C VAL A 250 4.77 -2.84 17.46
N PHE A 251 3.45 -2.88 17.65
CA PHE A 251 2.84 -2.82 18.98
C PHE A 251 2.57 -4.20 19.57
N ILE A 252 2.08 -5.13 18.76
CA ILE A 252 1.62 -6.44 19.24
C ILE A 252 2.74 -7.45 19.09
N PHE A 253 3.25 -7.65 17.88
CA PHE A 253 4.31 -8.62 17.62
C PHE A 253 5.60 -8.24 18.35
N ALA A 254 6.20 -7.10 18.02
CA ALA A 254 7.50 -6.74 18.58
C ALA A 254 7.48 -6.48 20.09
N ARG A 255 6.69 -5.48 20.52
CA ARG A 255 6.72 -5.04 21.93
C ARG A 255 6.06 -6.03 22.90
N ARG A 256 4.91 -6.59 22.53
CA ARG A 256 4.10 -7.39 23.47
C ARG A 256 4.38 -8.88 23.39
N PHE A 257 4.58 -9.43 22.19
CA PHE A 257 4.77 -10.86 21.99
C PHE A 257 6.25 -11.28 22.02
N ALA A 258 7.10 -10.63 21.22
CA ALA A 258 8.52 -10.99 21.09
C ALA A 258 9.44 -10.25 22.08
N HIS A 259 8.93 -9.22 22.77
CA HIS A 259 9.70 -8.37 23.69
C HIS A 259 10.96 -7.73 23.07
N ILE A 260 10.91 -7.43 21.78
CA ILE A 260 12.03 -6.81 21.04
C ILE A 260 11.87 -5.29 20.96
N LEU A 261 13.00 -4.60 20.94
CA LEU A 261 13.05 -3.16 20.68
C LEU A 261 12.71 -2.92 19.20
N THR A 262 11.88 -1.92 18.94
CA THR A 262 11.47 -1.57 17.57
C THR A 262 12.38 -0.47 17.00
N ASP A 263 13.68 -0.73 16.98
CA ASP A 263 14.74 0.17 16.54
C ASP A 263 15.20 -0.12 15.10
N TRP A 264 16.42 0.31 14.74
CA TRP A 264 16.99 0.08 13.41
C TRP A 264 17.06 -1.41 13.07
N ASP A 265 17.54 -2.23 14.02
CA ASP A 265 17.78 -3.66 13.84
C ASP A 265 16.47 -4.39 13.53
N PHE A 266 15.41 -4.04 14.27
CA PHE A 266 14.07 -4.53 13.97
C PHE A 266 13.56 -4.06 12.60
N ALA A 267 13.81 -2.80 12.25
CA ALA A 267 13.32 -2.24 10.99
C ALA A 267 14.01 -2.84 9.75
N THR A 268 15.31 -3.15 9.85
CA THR A 268 16.11 -3.72 8.76
C THR A 268 16.16 -5.24 8.77
N GLY A 269 15.64 -5.89 9.81
CA GLY A 269 15.67 -7.35 9.94
C GLY A 269 17.07 -7.88 10.24
N ALA A 270 17.86 -7.13 11.03
CA ALA A 270 19.20 -7.52 11.45
C ALA A 270 19.18 -8.85 12.24
N PRO A 271 20.28 -9.63 12.21
CA PRO A 271 21.53 -9.36 11.49
C PRO A 271 21.48 -9.70 9.99
N THR A 272 20.47 -10.45 9.55
CA THR A 272 20.41 -10.97 8.17
C THR A 272 20.07 -9.90 7.13
N GLY A 273 19.29 -8.89 7.54
CA GLY A 273 18.88 -7.79 6.68
C GLY A 273 17.63 -8.10 5.84
N LEU A 274 17.18 -7.11 5.07
CA LEU A 274 15.95 -7.18 4.28
C LEU A 274 16.03 -8.12 3.06
N ILE A 275 17.23 -8.31 2.52
CA ILE A 275 17.44 -8.98 1.23
C ILE A 275 17.79 -10.45 1.38
N GLN A 276 18.64 -10.78 2.36
CA GLN A 276 19.23 -12.11 2.46
C GLN A 276 18.30 -13.13 3.14
N ASP A 277 17.36 -12.65 3.96
CA ASP A 277 16.44 -13.52 4.69
C ASP A 277 15.17 -13.82 3.88
N ALA A 278 14.80 -15.10 3.83
CA ALA A 278 13.64 -15.60 3.10
C ALA A 278 12.30 -15.05 3.63
N TRP A 279 12.26 -14.64 4.90
CA TRP A 279 11.09 -14.02 5.51
C TRP A 279 11.09 -12.50 5.28
N ASN A 280 12.22 -11.82 5.49
CA ASN A 280 12.35 -10.37 5.43
C ASN A 280 12.19 -9.80 4.02
N ILE A 281 12.41 -10.58 2.96
CA ILE A 281 12.20 -10.08 1.59
C ILE A 281 10.77 -9.58 1.35
N ARG A 282 9.78 -10.05 2.12
CA ARG A 282 8.41 -9.52 2.13
C ARG A 282 8.35 -8.03 2.47
N LEU A 283 9.29 -7.56 3.28
CA LEU A 283 9.35 -6.18 3.78
C LEU A 283 9.75 -5.19 2.69
N VAL A 284 10.51 -5.60 1.66
CA VAL A 284 10.93 -4.69 0.58
C VAL A 284 9.75 -4.09 -0.18
N PRO A 285 8.86 -4.87 -0.82
CA PRO A 285 7.67 -4.32 -1.48
C PRO A 285 6.66 -3.75 -0.46
N HIS A 286 6.63 -4.24 0.78
CA HIS A 286 5.76 -3.72 1.83
C HIS A 286 6.16 -2.29 2.26
N TYR A 287 7.42 -2.04 2.57
CA TYR A 287 7.90 -0.72 2.99
C TYR A 287 7.99 0.27 1.84
N TYR A 288 8.56 -0.13 0.69
CA TYR A 288 8.68 0.77 -0.45
C TYR A 288 7.31 1.30 -0.88
N LEU A 289 6.34 0.41 -1.11
CA LEU A 289 5.00 0.83 -1.52
C LEU A 289 4.24 1.49 -0.37
N GLY A 290 4.47 1.11 0.89
CA GLY A 290 3.92 1.81 2.05
C GLY A 290 4.28 3.29 2.08
N VAL A 291 5.58 3.60 1.99
CA VAL A 291 6.08 4.99 1.96
C VAL A 291 5.62 5.71 0.71
N PHE A 292 5.78 5.10 -0.47
CA PHE A 292 5.36 5.71 -1.72
C PHE A 292 3.87 6.06 -1.74
N LEU A 293 3.02 5.13 -1.31
CA LEU A 293 1.57 5.30 -1.37
C LEU A 293 1.04 6.19 -0.25
N VAL A 294 1.63 6.20 0.95
CA VAL A 294 1.21 7.16 1.99
C VAL A 294 1.49 8.59 1.56
N LEU A 295 2.69 8.88 1.06
CA LEU A 295 3.05 10.22 0.58
C LEU A 295 2.23 10.62 -0.66
N SER A 296 2.05 9.70 -1.61
CA SER A 296 1.18 9.95 -2.77
C SER A 296 -0.28 10.21 -2.36
N HIS A 297 -0.80 9.48 -1.37
CA HIS A 297 -2.16 9.67 -0.86
C HIS A 297 -2.35 11.06 -0.25
N LEU A 298 -1.34 11.56 0.47
CA LEU A 298 -1.34 12.91 1.04
C LEU A 298 -1.25 13.99 -0.05
N VAL A 299 -0.35 13.83 -1.02
CA VAL A 299 -0.23 14.75 -2.18
C VAL A 299 -1.55 14.85 -2.93
N LEU A 300 -2.20 13.73 -3.18
CA LEU A 300 -3.50 13.69 -3.86
C LEU A 300 -4.63 14.26 -3.00
N GLY A 301 -4.59 14.08 -1.68
CA GLY A 301 -5.45 14.77 -0.71
C GLY A 301 -5.30 16.30 -0.80
N CYS A 302 -4.06 16.80 -0.81
CA CYS A 302 -3.76 18.22 -1.02
C CYS A 302 -4.27 18.71 -2.38
N ARG A 303 -4.12 17.91 -3.45
CA ARG A 303 -4.69 18.24 -4.77
C ARG A 303 -6.21 18.41 -4.70
N ILE A 304 -6.91 17.52 -3.98
CA ILE A 304 -8.36 17.62 -3.80
C ILE A 304 -8.74 18.91 -3.05
N VAL A 305 -7.99 19.26 -2.00
CA VAL A 305 -8.20 20.51 -1.26
C VAL A 305 -7.95 21.73 -2.14
N ALA A 306 -6.84 21.76 -2.88
CA ALA A 306 -6.48 22.86 -3.78
C ALA A 306 -7.55 23.11 -4.85
N LEU A 307 -8.04 22.04 -5.49
CA LEU A 307 -9.14 22.13 -6.46
C LEU A 307 -10.43 22.65 -5.81
N GLY A 308 -10.71 22.26 -4.56
CA GLY A 308 -11.85 22.76 -3.80
C GLY A 308 -11.77 24.26 -3.46
N HIS A 309 -10.57 24.83 -3.45
CA HIS A 309 -10.32 26.27 -3.21
C HIS A 309 -10.03 27.04 -4.51
N GLY A 310 -10.41 26.50 -5.68
CA GLY A 310 -10.35 27.22 -6.96
C GLY A 310 -8.98 27.25 -7.64
N VAL A 311 -7.99 26.49 -7.16
CA VAL A 311 -6.69 26.37 -7.86
C VAL A 311 -6.91 25.78 -9.25
N ARG A 312 -6.29 26.38 -10.27
CA ARG A 312 -6.38 25.93 -11.67
C ARG A 312 -6.00 24.44 -11.80
N ARG A 313 -6.84 23.65 -12.47
CA ARG A 313 -6.64 22.20 -12.64
C ARG A 313 -5.26 21.82 -13.18
N LEU A 314 -4.78 22.56 -14.19
CA LEU A 314 -3.45 22.34 -14.78
C LEU A 314 -2.32 22.45 -13.74
N LEU A 315 -2.39 23.45 -12.85
CA LEU A 315 -1.40 23.64 -11.79
C LEU A 315 -1.50 22.54 -10.73
N ALA A 316 -2.72 22.25 -10.28
CA ALA A 316 -2.97 21.20 -9.29
C ALA A 316 -2.48 19.83 -9.80
N ASP A 317 -2.68 19.53 -11.08
CA ASP A 317 -2.20 18.30 -11.73
C ASP A 317 -0.68 18.27 -11.84
N ARG A 318 -0.04 19.40 -12.19
CA ARG A 318 1.43 19.51 -12.27
C ARG A 318 2.06 19.27 -10.90
N TYR A 319 1.58 19.95 -9.85
CA TYR A 319 2.12 19.79 -8.50
C TYR A 319 1.89 18.38 -7.97
N ALA A 320 0.74 17.77 -8.24
CA ALA A 320 0.51 16.39 -7.84
C ALA A 320 1.47 15.41 -8.52
N LYS A 321 1.76 15.58 -9.81
CA LYS A 321 2.74 14.72 -10.51
C LYS A 321 4.13 14.84 -9.91
N VAL A 322 4.58 16.08 -9.63
CA VAL A 322 5.88 16.33 -8.97
C VAL A 322 5.89 15.70 -7.57
N GLY A 323 4.85 15.91 -6.77
CA GLY A 323 4.75 15.32 -5.43
C GLY A 323 4.75 13.78 -5.43
N ILE A 324 4.07 13.15 -6.40
CA ILE A 324 4.09 11.68 -6.57
C ILE A 324 5.51 11.21 -6.94
N ALA A 325 6.22 11.92 -7.82
CA ALA A 325 7.60 11.57 -8.18
C ALA A 325 8.54 11.70 -6.97
N LEU A 326 8.41 12.78 -6.18
CA LEU A 326 9.15 12.96 -4.93
C LEU A 326 8.83 11.88 -3.90
N SER A 327 7.57 11.42 -3.85
CA SER A 327 7.16 10.31 -2.98
C SER A 327 7.89 9.02 -3.32
N ALA A 328 8.07 8.72 -4.61
CA ALA A 328 8.83 7.56 -5.06
C ALA A 328 10.33 7.70 -4.76
N GLY A 329 10.89 8.91 -4.93
CA GLY A 329 12.27 9.23 -4.55
C GLY A 329 12.54 9.06 -3.06
N ALA A 330 11.64 9.54 -2.20
CA ALA A 330 11.75 9.37 -0.75
C ALA A 330 11.64 7.90 -0.32
N ALA A 331 10.72 7.13 -0.92
CA ALA A 331 10.61 5.69 -0.67
C ALA A 331 11.89 4.95 -1.08
N LEU A 332 12.46 5.28 -2.25
CA LEU A 332 13.73 4.70 -2.70
C LEU A 332 14.87 5.06 -1.75
N ALA A 333 14.99 6.33 -1.36
CA ALA A 333 16.00 6.81 -0.43
C ALA A 333 15.97 6.04 0.89
N ILE A 334 14.78 5.88 1.49
CA ILE A 334 14.62 5.07 2.71
C ILE A 334 15.04 3.61 2.48
N MET A 335 14.60 2.99 1.39
CA MET A 335 14.95 1.60 1.10
C MET A 335 16.46 1.40 0.93
N LEU A 336 17.15 2.31 0.24
CA LEU A 336 18.60 2.24 0.06
C LEU A 336 19.32 2.26 1.41
N GLY A 337 18.92 3.16 2.32
CA GLY A 337 19.44 3.19 3.69
C GLY A 337 19.18 1.91 4.46
N MET A 338 17.95 1.38 4.40
CA MET A 338 17.58 0.14 5.08
C MET A 338 18.25 -1.12 4.49
N THR A 339 18.81 -1.03 3.28
CA THR A 339 19.59 -2.10 2.64
C THR A 339 21.10 -1.92 2.77
N GLY A 340 21.56 -0.94 3.57
CA GLY A 340 22.98 -0.77 3.94
C GLY A 340 23.74 0.34 3.21
N ILE A 341 23.07 1.21 2.44
CA ILE A 341 23.74 2.38 1.86
C ILE A 341 23.76 3.52 2.88
N HIS A 342 24.96 3.93 3.27
CA HIS A 342 25.20 5.03 4.21
C HIS A 342 26.15 6.07 3.60
N PHE A 343 25.92 7.35 3.87
CA PHE A 343 26.80 8.45 3.44
C PHE A 343 27.96 8.68 4.41
N ILE A 344 27.83 8.21 5.65
CA ILE A 344 28.84 8.33 6.71
C ILE A 344 29.04 6.92 7.28
N HIS A 345 30.30 6.49 7.35
CA HIS A 345 30.69 5.17 7.85
C HIS A 345 31.07 5.21 9.32
#